data_AF-A0A927C582-F1
#
_entry.id   AF-A0A927C582-F1
#
_cell.length_a   1.000
_cell.length_b   1.000
_cell.length_c   1.000
_cell.angle_alpha   90.00
_cell.angle_beta   90.00
_cell.angle_gamma   90.00
#
_symmetry.space_group_name_H-M   'P 1'
#
loop_
_entity.id
_entity.type
_entity.pdbx_description
1 polymer ?
#
loop_
_entity_poly.entity_id
_entity_poly.type
_entity_poly.pdbx_seq_one_letter_code
_entity_poly.pdbx_strand_id
1 'polypeptide(L)'
;MLIASYLVGYNSDMSVGHLGVDRVFPEDISGARCELRETGLGRNAEYDLLIFFPKGDMPQNLVCLPELPDDVVECFLKGRVLPVLDFASGQSMESAAVFRDRDCA
;
A
#
# COMPACT_ATOMS: atom_id res chain seq x y z
N MET A 1 -10.25 9.41 5.52
CA MET A 1 -9.26 8.33 5.32
C MET A 1 -10.02 7.02 5.39
N LEU A 2 -10.03 6.25 4.30
CA LEU A 2 -10.61 4.92 4.29
C LEU A 2 -9.54 3.93 4.77
N ILE A 3 -9.89 3.06 5.72
CA ILE A 3 -9.06 1.93 6.14
C ILE A 3 -9.58 0.71 5.39
N ALA A 4 -8.72 0.05 4.63
CA ALA A 4 -9.09 -1.11 3.83
C ALA A 4 -8.36 -2.36 4.31
N SER A 5 -9.08 -3.48 4.28
CA SER A 5 -8.47 -4.80 4.42
C SER A 5 -7.76 -5.18 3.12
N TYR A 6 -6.71 -5.98 3.27
CA TYR A 6 -5.96 -6.50 2.13
C TYR A 6 -5.54 -7.97 2.36
N LEU A 7 -5.11 -8.61 1.28
CA LEU A 7 -4.52 -9.94 1.27
C LEU A 7 -3.10 -9.85 0.69
N VAL A 8 -2.18 -10.66 1.22
CA VAL A 8 -0.85 -10.82 0.62
C VAL A 8 -0.87 -12.00 -0.35
N GLY A 9 -0.58 -11.72 -1.60
CA GLY A 9 -0.43 -12.73 -2.64
C GLY A 9 1.03 -13.14 -2.79
N TYR A 10 1.28 -14.44 -2.82
CA TYR A 10 2.61 -15.02 -2.96
C TYR A 10 2.81 -15.63 -4.35
N ASN A 11 4.03 -15.53 -4.86
CA ASN A 11 4.48 -16.23 -6.06
C ASN A 11 4.72 -17.72 -5.76
N SER A 12 4.98 -18.53 -6.80
CA SER A 12 5.25 -19.97 -6.66
C SER A 12 6.51 -20.29 -5.85
N ASP A 13 7.45 -19.33 -5.74
CA ASP A 13 8.67 -19.44 -4.94
C ASP A 13 8.49 -18.92 -3.50
N MET A 14 7.24 -18.69 -3.07
CA MET A 14 6.88 -18.14 -1.75
C MET A 14 7.34 -16.69 -1.52
N SER A 15 7.83 -15.98 -2.54
CA SER A 15 8.08 -14.54 -2.42
C SER A 15 6.78 -13.73 -2.49
N VAL A 16 6.74 -12.58 -1.82
CA VAL A 16 5.64 -11.63 -1.96
C VAL A 16 5.54 -11.18 -3.42
N GLY A 17 4.35 -11.38 -3.98
CA GLY A 17 4.01 -11.08 -5.37
C GLY A 17 3.09 -9.88 -5.52
N HIS A 18 2.10 -9.70 -4.65
CA HIS A 18 1.16 -8.57 -4.71
C HIS A 18 0.43 -8.32 -3.39
N LEU A 19 -0.20 -7.15 -3.27
CA LEU A 19 -1.24 -6.86 -2.29
C LEU A 19 -2.60 -6.85 -3.00
N GLY A 20 -3.59 -7.51 -2.43
CA GLY A 20 -4.96 -7.56 -2.97
C GLY A 20 -5.94 -6.81 -2.08
N VAL A 21 -6.79 -5.98 -2.66
CA VAL A 21 -7.85 -5.19 -2.00
C VAL A 21 -9.20 -5.42 -2.69
N ASP A 22 -10.30 -4.95 -2.09
CA ASP A 22 -11.66 -5.13 -2.64
C ASP A 22 -12.46 -3.83 -2.61
N ARG A 23 -12.83 -3.31 -3.80
CA ARG A 23 -13.64 -2.08 -3.99
C ARG A 23 -13.03 -0.83 -3.36
N VAL A 24 -11.73 -0.67 -3.55
CA VAL A 24 -10.92 0.39 -2.96
C VAL A 24 -10.53 1.43 -4.01
N PHE A 25 -10.26 1.00 -5.24
CA PHE A 25 -9.76 1.90 -6.28
C PHE A 25 -10.90 2.71 -6.91
N PRO A 26 -10.70 4.02 -7.15
CA PRO A 26 -11.58 4.81 -8.01
C PRO A 26 -11.41 4.40 -9.47
N GLU A 27 -12.33 4.84 -10.34
CA GLU A 27 -12.28 4.51 -11.78
C GLU A 27 -10.98 4.97 -12.45
N ASP A 28 -10.51 6.18 -12.17
CA ASP A 28 -9.23 6.71 -12.67
C ASP A 28 -8.14 6.69 -11.59
N ILE A 29 -7.23 5.73 -11.70
CA ILE A 29 -6.07 5.57 -10.82
C ILE A 29 -4.80 6.27 -11.36
N SER A 30 -4.90 7.02 -12.45
CA SER A 30 -3.73 7.64 -13.10
C SER A 30 -3.03 8.62 -12.17
N GLY A 31 -1.71 8.46 -12.01
CA GLY A 31 -0.91 9.28 -11.11
C GLY A 31 -1.06 8.93 -9.64
N ALA A 32 -1.72 7.81 -9.32
CA ALA A 32 -1.72 7.28 -7.97
C ALA A 32 -0.29 7.05 -7.48
N ARG A 33 -0.06 7.28 -6.19
CA ARG A 33 1.25 7.13 -5.56
C ARG A 33 1.13 6.47 -4.21
N CYS A 34 2.18 5.77 -3.81
CA CYS A 34 2.25 5.06 -2.54
C CYS A 34 3.31 5.68 -1.62
N GLU A 35 2.99 5.76 -0.34
CA GLU A 35 3.92 6.16 0.71
C GLU A 35 3.92 5.07 1.80
N LEU A 36 5.12 4.59 2.17
CA LEU A 36 5.28 3.68 3.30
C LEU A 36 5.47 4.54 4.54
N ARG A 37 4.59 4.38 5.52
CA ARG A 37 4.57 5.21 6.73
C ARG A 37 4.83 4.37 7.97
N GLU A 38 5.84 4.73 8.73
CA GLU A 38 6.07 4.15 10.06
C GLU A 38 5.04 4.69 11.06
N THR A 39 4.28 3.79 11.68
CA THR A 39 3.21 4.09 12.64
C THR A 39 3.51 3.63 14.06
N GLY A 40 4.38 2.63 14.22
CA GLY A 40 4.83 2.12 15.52
C GLY A 40 5.68 3.12 16.34
N LEU A 41 5.75 2.88 17.65
CA LEU A 41 6.63 3.61 18.58
C LEU A 41 7.63 2.65 19.23
N GLY A 42 8.93 2.90 19.06
CA GLY A 42 9.99 2.16 19.76
C GLY A 42 10.52 0.95 18.98
N ARG A 43 10.62 -0.22 19.62
CA ARG A 43 11.27 -1.42 19.04
C ARG A 43 10.38 -2.24 18.10
N ASN A 44 9.08 -1.92 18.02
CA ASN A 44 8.14 -2.56 17.11
C ASN A 44 7.65 -1.49 16.13
N ALA A 45 8.47 -1.22 15.11
CA ALA A 45 8.05 -0.36 14.01
C ALA A 45 6.99 -1.11 13.21
N GLU A 46 5.76 -0.60 13.25
CA GLU A 46 4.68 -1.01 12.35
C GLU A 46 4.68 -0.07 11.15
N TYR A 47 4.33 -0.58 9.97
CA TYR A 47 4.30 0.19 8.74
C TYR A 47 2.94 0.09 8.07
N ASP A 48 2.41 1.23 7.67
CA ASP A 48 1.19 1.33 6.86
C ASP A 48 1.55 1.71 5.43
N LEU A 49 0.79 1.20 4.45
CA LEU A 49 0.85 1.69 3.07
C LEU A 49 -0.27 2.71 2.84
N LEU A 50 0.12 3.96 2.59
CA LEU A 50 -0.81 5.01 2.17
C LEU A 50 -0.83 5.08 0.64
N ILE A 51 -2.03 5.04 0.06
CA ILE A 51 -2.25 5.16 -1.39
C ILE A 51 -3.05 6.43 -1.65
N PHE A 52 -2.46 7.33 -2.43
CA PHE A 52 -3.06 8.61 -2.79
C PHE A 52 -3.55 8.55 -4.23
N PHE A 53 -4.81 8.88 -4.45
CA PHE A 53 -5.43 8.96 -5.78
C PHE A 53 -5.71 10.44 -6.09
N PRO A 54 -4.85 11.13 -6.87
CA PRO A 54 -4.97 12.58 -7.06
C PRO A 54 -6.25 13.00 -7.80
N LYS A 55 -6.86 12.07 -8.52
CA LYS A 55 -8.13 12.25 -9.25
C LYS A 55 -9.32 11.55 -8.60
N GLY A 56 -9.10 10.84 -7.49
CA GLY A 56 -10.18 10.19 -6.76
C GLY A 56 -11.00 11.23 -6.00
N ASP A 57 -12.32 11.05 -5.94
CA ASP A 57 -13.18 11.84 -5.08
C ASP A 57 -13.10 11.35 -3.63
N MET A 58 -13.44 12.21 -2.66
CA MET A 58 -13.58 11.74 -1.28
C MET A 58 -14.71 10.70 -1.18
N PRO A 59 -14.50 9.59 -0.44
CA PRO A 59 -13.37 9.30 0.43
C PRO A 59 -12.22 8.49 -0.21
N GLN A 60 -12.32 8.15 -1.50
CA GLN A 60 -11.37 7.28 -2.21
C GLN A 60 -10.07 7.98 -2.62
N ASN A 61 -9.96 9.30 -2.43
CA ASN A 61 -8.73 10.05 -2.70
C ASN A 61 -7.52 9.64 -1.84
N LEU A 62 -7.76 8.97 -0.69
CA LEU A 62 -6.73 8.45 0.20
C LEU A 62 -7.18 7.15 0.88
N VAL A 63 -6.38 6.10 0.69
CA VAL A 63 -6.56 4.77 1.27
C VAL A 63 -5.37 4.43 2.15
N CYS A 64 -5.63 3.81 3.30
CA CYS A 64 -4.62 3.24 4.17
C CYS A 64 -4.76 1.71 4.23
N LEU A 65 -3.67 1.00 3.99
CA LEU A 65 -3.51 -0.42 4.29
C LEU A 65 -2.63 -0.53 5.55
N PRO A 66 -3.23 -0.76 6.73
CA PRO A 66 -2.50 -0.70 7.98
C PRO A 66 -1.69 -1.97 8.24
N GLU A 67 -0.69 -1.86 9.12
CA GLU A 67 -0.01 -3.02 9.74
C GLU A 67 0.51 -4.03 8.71
N LEU A 68 1.27 -3.55 7.71
CA LEU A 68 1.85 -4.40 6.68
C LEU A 68 2.72 -5.51 7.31
N PRO A 69 2.63 -6.75 6.81
CA PRO A 69 3.52 -7.83 7.21
C PRO A 69 4.99 -7.52 6.92
N ASP A 70 5.89 -8.02 7.78
CA ASP A 70 7.33 -7.74 7.71
C ASP A 70 7.96 -8.06 6.35
N ASP A 71 7.51 -9.11 5.66
CA ASP A 71 8.00 -9.51 4.34
C ASP A 71 7.58 -8.54 3.23
N VAL A 72 6.38 -7.97 3.32
CA VAL A 72 5.89 -6.89 2.46
C VAL A 72 6.70 -5.62 2.71
N VAL A 73 6.90 -5.27 3.98
CA VAL A 73 7.72 -4.11 4.39
C VAL A 73 9.14 -4.25 3.86
N GLU A 74 9.76 -5.41 4.03
CA GLU A 74 11.12 -5.68 3.55
C GLU A 74 11.24 -5.52 2.03
N CYS A 75 10.21 -5.91 1.27
CA CYS A 75 10.17 -5.68 -0.17
C CYS A 75 10.23 -4.18 -0.49
N PHE A 76 9.40 -3.36 0.17
CA PHE A 76 9.39 -1.91 -0.05
C PHE A 76 10.70 -1.24 0.39
N LEU A 77 11.25 -1.62 1.54
CA LEU A 77 12.53 -1.08 2.05
C LEU A 77 13.72 -1.44 1.15
N LYS A 78 13.65 -2.58 0.44
CA LYS A 78 14.62 -2.95 -0.61
C LYS A 78 14.37 -2.26 -1.95
N GLY A 79 13.37 -1.38 -2.04
CA GLY A 79 13.00 -0.67 -3.27
C GLY A 79 12.31 -1.55 -4.31
N ARG A 80 11.77 -2.72 -3.91
CA ARG A 80 10.96 -3.53 -4.83
C ARG A 80 9.62 -2.84 -5.06
N VAL A 81 9.19 -2.90 -6.31
CA VAL A 81 7.83 -2.54 -6.71
C VAL A 81 6.93 -3.75 -6.49
N LEU A 82 5.82 -3.55 -5.77
CA LEU A 82 4.79 -4.57 -5.60
C LEU A 82 3.48 -4.10 -6.23
N PRO A 83 2.80 -4.88 -7.07
CA PRO A 83 1.47 -4.52 -7.54
C PRO A 83 0.44 -4.55 -6.41
N VAL A 84 -0.47 -3.59 -6.42
CA VAL A 84 -1.70 -3.58 -5.62
C VAL A 84 -2.86 -3.80 -6.57
N LEU A 85 -3.65 -4.84 -6.32
CA LEU A 85 -4.75 -5.31 -7.17
C LEU A 85 -6.09 -5.09 -6.48
N ASP A 86 -7.03 -4.45 -7.15
CA ASP A 86 -8.43 -4.41 -6.70
C ASP A 86 -9.20 -5.57 -7.37
N PHE A 87 -9.62 -6.55 -6.57
CA PHE A 87 -10.29 -7.74 -7.08
C PHE A 87 -11.69 -7.47 -7.65
N ALA A 88 -12.35 -6.40 -7.20
CA ALA A 88 -13.69 -6.07 -7.69
C ALA A 88 -13.68 -5.46 -9.09
N SER A 89 -12.69 -4.61 -9.38
CA SER A 89 -12.56 -3.93 -10.67
C SER A 89 -11.55 -4.58 -11.62
N GLY A 90 -10.67 -5.45 -11.10
CA GLY A 90 -9.54 -6.02 -11.84
C GLY A 90 -8.43 -5.01 -12.14
N GLN A 91 -8.52 -3.80 -11.58
CA GLN A 91 -7.50 -2.77 -11.77
C GLN A 91 -6.26 -3.09 -10.94
N SER A 92 -5.10 -2.69 -11.46
CA SER A 92 -3.80 -2.86 -10.83
C SER A 92 -2.99 -1.59 -10.87
N MET A 93 -2.27 -1.29 -9.81
CA MET A 93 -1.22 -0.27 -9.82
C MET A 93 0.10 -0.82 -9.29
N GLU A 94 1.20 -0.30 -9.80
CA GLU A 94 2.52 -0.56 -9.24
C GLU A 94 2.73 0.31 -7.99
N SER A 95 3.02 -0.31 -6.85
CA SER A 95 3.40 0.41 -5.62
C SER A 95 4.92 0.42 -5.49
N ALA A 96 5.51 1.57 -5.79
CA ALA A 96 6.86 1.93 -5.36
C ALA A 96 6.70 2.86 -4.16
N ALA A 97 6.82 2.32 -2.95
CA ALA A 97 6.56 3.11 -1.76
C ALA A 97 7.77 3.99 -1.42
N VAL A 98 7.56 5.30 -1.32
CA VAL A 98 8.58 6.21 -0.82
C VAL A 98 8.56 6.16 0.70
N PHE A 99 9.71 5.90 1.31
CA PHE A 99 9.84 5.96 2.76
C PHE A 99 9.83 7.42 3.21
N ARG A 100 8.86 7.77 4.05
CA ARG A 100 8.87 9.04 4.77
C ARG A 100 8.93 8.76 6.26
N ASP A 101 10.11 8.99 6.80
CA ASP A 101 10.31 9.02 8.24
C ASP A 101 9.35 10.04 8.87
N ARG A 102 9.05 9.90 10.16
CA ARG A 102 8.35 10.99 10.85
C ARG A 102 9.29 12.19 10.84
N ASP A 103 8.92 13.25 10.12
CA ASP A 103 9.39 14.59 10.43
C ASP A 103 9.02 14.83 11.90
N CYS A 104 9.97 14.62 12.80
CA CYS A 104 9.87 15.04 14.19
C CYS A 104 9.71 16.56 14.16
N ALA A 105 8.50 17.02 14.47
CA ALA A 105 8.22 18.40 14.83
C ALA A 105 8.98 18.78 16.11
#